data_AF-A0A3B9L244-F1
#
_entry.id   AF-A0A3B9L244-F1
#
_cell.length_a   1.000
_cell.length_b   1.000
_cell.length_c   1.000
_cell.angle_alpha   90.00
_cell.angle_beta   90.00
_cell.angle_gamma   90.00
#
_symmetry.space_group_name_H-M   'P 1'
#
loop_
_entity.id
_entity.type
_entity.pdbx_description
1 polymer ?
#
loop_
_entity_poly.entity_id
_entity_poly.type
_entity_poly.pdbx_seq_one_letter_code
_entity_poly.pdbx_strand_id
1 'polypeptide(L)'
;MFEGDLRERPARIMESEYIKANMMYGRGSKLGYAKPLIRRASLETNNIRYNESMRIGEDYDLIVRLLSAGARMMSIPDVMYFYRKHGQSISHRLDAISLDALAHTANEALRQPNPHAEVTAAHVARLKSIQRAVVFDKVMTALKQKDVLGAAKLVGTEPSVIPLLRMPVISRIQRRTGNPLARYETDLEVQLSELRALCHISA
;
A
#
# COMPACT_ATOMS: atom_id res chain seq x y z
N MET A 1 -4.82 6.85 -10.69
CA MET A 1 -6.18 7.36 -10.42
C MET A 1 -7.07 6.38 -11.15
N PHE A 2 -7.93 5.65 -10.44
CA PHE A 2 -8.91 4.79 -11.11
C PHE A 2 -9.81 5.70 -11.95
N GLU A 3 -10.02 5.37 -13.21
CA GLU A 3 -11.05 6.04 -14.01
C GLU A 3 -12.40 5.63 -13.43
N GLY A 4 -13.17 6.61 -12.94
CA GLY A 4 -14.36 6.37 -12.12
C GLY A 4 -14.03 6.45 -10.63
N ASP A 5 -14.47 7.53 -10.00
CA ASP A 5 -14.11 7.88 -8.62
C ASP A 5 -14.76 6.91 -7.62
N LEU A 6 -13.94 6.08 -6.96
CA LEU A 6 -14.36 5.25 -5.83
C LEU A 6 -15.02 6.08 -4.70
N ARG A 7 -14.88 7.41 -4.73
CA ARG A 7 -15.48 8.37 -3.78
C ARG A 7 -16.88 8.84 -4.19
N GLU A 8 -17.28 8.68 -5.44
CA GLU A 8 -18.57 9.21 -5.91
C GLU A 8 -19.67 8.13 -5.90
N ARG A 9 -19.30 6.86 -6.08
CA ARG A 9 -20.25 5.76 -6.10
C ARG A 9 -19.61 4.44 -5.70
N PRO A 10 -20.42 3.48 -5.21
CA PRO A 10 -19.97 2.11 -5.10
C PRO A 10 -19.46 1.61 -6.45
N ALA A 11 -18.26 1.03 -6.48
CA ALA A 11 -17.69 0.46 -7.68
C ALA A 11 -17.06 -0.90 -7.39
N ARG A 12 -17.17 -1.80 -8.37
CA ARG A 12 -16.49 -3.09 -8.31
C ARG A 12 -15.00 -2.85 -8.47
N ILE A 13 -14.20 -3.49 -7.63
CA ILE A 13 -12.73 -3.45 -7.72
C ILE A 13 -12.27 -4.78 -8.31
N MET A 14 -11.67 -4.73 -9.49
CA MET A 14 -11.08 -5.90 -10.14
C MET A 14 -9.73 -6.26 -9.50
N GLU A 15 -9.30 -7.52 -9.63
CA GLU A 15 -8.02 -7.98 -9.08
C GLU A 15 -6.83 -7.16 -9.61
N SER A 16 -6.78 -6.95 -10.93
CA SER A 16 -5.74 -6.16 -11.60
C SER A 16 -5.73 -4.70 -11.11
N GLU A 17 -6.90 -4.12 -10.83
CA GLU A 17 -7.07 -2.78 -10.26
C GLU A 17 -6.57 -2.71 -8.82
N TYR A 18 -6.96 -3.68 -7.98
CA TYR A 18 -6.51 -3.75 -6.59
C TYR A 18 -4.98 -3.86 -6.50
N ILE A 19 -4.36 -4.68 -7.36
CA ILE A 19 -2.91 -4.81 -7.43
C ILE A 19 -2.26 -3.47 -7.83
N LYS A 20 -2.78 -2.81 -8.89
CA LYS A 20 -2.30 -1.50 -9.36
C LYS A 20 -2.45 -0.40 -8.31
N ALA A 21 -3.51 -0.41 -7.50
CA ALA A 21 -3.70 0.52 -6.38
C ALA A 21 -2.58 0.44 -5.34
N ASN A 22 -1.99 -0.75 -5.21
CA ASN A 22 -1.11 -1.09 -4.11
C ASN A 22 0.37 -1.06 -4.50
N MET A 23 0.72 -0.49 -5.65
CA MET A 23 2.11 -0.33 -6.11
C MET A 23 2.98 0.45 -5.10
N MET A 24 4.24 0.03 -4.94
CA MET A 24 5.17 0.74 -4.06
C MET A 24 5.49 2.12 -4.64
N TYR A 25 5.27 3.14 -3.81
CA TYR A 25 5.41 4.55 -4.21
C TYR A 25 4.55 4.91 -5.44
N GLY A 26 3.47 4.15 -5.69
CA GLY A 26 2.50 4.43 -6.74
C GLY A 26 1.70 5.72 -6.47
N ARG A 27 1.15 6.30 -7.53
CA ARG A 27 0.22 7.44 -7.45
C ARG A 27 -1.22 6.94 -7.34
N GLY A 28 -2.05 7.61 -6.55
CA GLY A 28 -3.48 7.32 -6.43
C GLY A 28 -3.88 6.68 -5.10
N SER A 29 -5.12 6.20 -5.04
CA SER A 29 -5.73 5.62 -3.84
C SER A 29 -5.03 4.32 -3.45
N LYS A 30 -4.51 4.28 -2.23
CA LYS A 30 -3.85 3.09 -1.66
C LYS A 30 -4.90 2.18 -1.03
N LEU A 31 -5.51 1.33 -1.84
CA LEU A 31 -6.58 0.43 -1.38
C LEU A 31 -6.12 -0.56 -0.30
N GLY A 32 -4.82 -0.78 -0.11
CA GLY A 32 -4.29 -1.57 0.99
C GLY A 32 -4.51 -0.96 2.38
N TYR A 33 -5.01 0.28 2.48
CA TYR A 33 -5.52 0.83 3.74
C TYR A 33 -7.04 0.69 3.90
N ALA A 34 -7.74 0.17 2.89
CA ALA A 34 -9.16 -0.13 3.05
C ALA A 34 -9.34 -1.17 4.16
N LYS A 35 -10.48 -1.10 4.85
CA LYS A 35 -10.88 -2.05 5.87
C LYS A 35 -12.12 -2.80 5.38
N PRO A 36 -11.93 -3.85 4.56
CA PRO A 36 -13.03 -4.57 3.96
C PRO A 36 -13.78 -5.39 5.01
N LEU A 37 -15.09 -5.49 4.86
CA LEU A 37 -15.87 -6.55 5.50
C LEU A 37 -15.81 -7.79 4.61
N ILE A 38 -15.29 -8.89 5.14
CA ILE A 38 -15.05 -10.12 4.38
C ILE A 38 -16.11 -11.16 4.76
N ARG A 39 -16.76 -11.75 3.75
CA ARG A 39 -17.66 -12.88 3.96
C ARG A 39 -16.85 -14.08 4.47
N ARG A 40 -17.15 -14.54 5.68
CA ARG A 40 -16.45 -15.68 6.32
C ARG A 40 -16.35 -16.93 5.43
N ALA A 41 -17.44 -17.30 4.76
CA ALA A 41 -17.46 -18.45 3.86
C ALA A 41 -16.40 -18.36 2.74
N SER A 42 -16.10 -17.16 2.23
CA SER A 42 -15.06 -16.98 1.19
C SER A 42 -13.65 -17.32 1.69
N LEU A 43 -13.39 -17.14 3.00
CA LEU A 43 -12.14 -17.54 3.64
C LEU A 43 -12.09 -19.05 3.90
N GLU A 44 -13.20 -19.63 4.34
CA GLU A 44 -13.28 -21.05 4.70
C GLU A 44 -13.25 -21.96 3.48
N THR A 45 -14.05 -21.67 2.46
CA THR A 45 -14.12 -22.48 1.22
C THR A 45 -12.78 -22.58 0.50
N ASN A 46 -11.96 -21.52 0.57
CA ASN A 46 -10.66 -21.46 -0.11
C ASN A 46 -9.47 -21.70 0.83
N ASN A 47 -9.72 -22.03 2.11
CA ASN A 47 -8.70 -22.16 3.15
C ASN A 47 -7.72 -20.96 3.22
N ILE A 48 -8.25 -19.76 3.08
CA ILE A 48 -7.45 -18.53 3.07
C ILE A 48 -7.30 -18.02 4.51
N ARG A 49 -6.04 -17.89 4.95
CA ARG A 49 -5.63 -17.27 6.22
C ARG A 49 -4.53 -16.25 5.98
N TYR A 50 -4.23 -15.42 6.97
CA TYR A 50 -3.09 -14.52 6.93
C TYR A 50 -1.78 -15.29 6.75
N ASN A 51 -0.86 -14.74 5.96
CA ASN A 51 0.49 -15.27 5.88
C ASN A 51 1.31 -14.73 7.07
N GLU A 52 1.49 -15.55 8.09
CA GLU A 52 2.17 -15.17 9.34
C GLU A 52 3.67 -14.88 9.16
N SER A 53 4.26 -15.25 8.03
CA SER A 53 5.63 -14.84 7.68
C SER A 53 5.74 -13.36 7.28
N MET A 54 4.62 -12.69 7.03
CA MET A 54 4.57 -11.29 6.62
C MET A 54 4.19 -10.38 7.78
N ARG A 55 5.12 -9.48 8.14
CA ARG A 55 4.84 -8.38 9.07
C ARG A 55 4.23 -7.15 8.38
N ILE A 56 4.54 -6.96 7.10
CA ILE A 56 4.05 -5.86 6.27
C ILE A 56 3.55 -6.42 4.94
N GLY A 57 2.33 -6.07 4.58
CA GLY A 57 1.71 -6.46 3.31
C GLY A 57 0.85 -7.73 3.40
N GLU A 58 0.65 -8.24 4.60
CA GLU A 58 -0.23 -9.36 4.95
C GLU A 58 -1.69 -9.09 4.55
N ASP A 59 -2.21 -7.87 4.79
CA ASP A 59 -3.54 -7.45 4.34
C ASP A 59 -3.65 -7.46 2.80
N TYR A 60 -2.60 -7.00 2.10
CA TYR A 60 -2.55 -7.02 0.64
C TYR A 60 -2.57 -8.46 0.10
N ASP A 61 -1.72 -9.33 0.65
CA ASP A 61 -1.62 -10.73 0.27
C ASP A 61 -2.95 -11.49 0.48
N LEU A 62 -3.58 -11.28 1.64
CA LEU A 62 -4.88 -11.87 1.95
C LEU A 62 -5.95 -11.50 0.91
N ILE A 63 -6.06 -10.21 0.58
CA ILE A 63 -7.09 -9.73 -0.36
C ILE A 63 -6.81 -10.18 -1.79
N VAL A 64 -5.54 -10.18 -2.22
CA VAL A 64 -5.19 -10.70 -3.55
C VAL A 64 -5.56 -12.18 -3.65
N ARG A 65 -5.19 -13.02 -2.67
CA ARG A 65 -5.57 -14.44 -2.68
C ARG A 65 -7.08 -14.66 -2.69
N LEU A 66 -7.85 -13.81 -1.99
CA LEU A 66 -9.32 -13.85 -2.07
C LEU A 66 -9.84 -13.52 -3.48
N LEU A 67 -9.31 -12.47 -4.10
CA LEU A 67 -9.70 -12.05 -5.45
C LEU A 67 -9.32 -13.11 -6.50
N SER A 68 -8.11 -13.68 -6.42
CA SER A 68 -7.67 -14.78 -7.28
C SER A 68 -8.53 -16.04 -7.12
N ALA A 69 -9.07 -16.27 -5.92
CA ALA A 69 -10.02 -17.35 -5.64
C ALA A 69 -11.48 -17.04 -6.06
N GLY A 70 -11.71 -15.92 -6.77
CA GLY A 70 -13.01 -15.54 -7.31
C GLY A 70 -13.90 -14.74 -6.36
N ALA A 71 -13.37 -14.27 -5.22
CA ALA A 71 -14.11 -13.32 -4.38
C ALA A 71 -14.35 -12.02 -5.15
N ARG A 72 -15.47 -11.35 -4.84
CA ARG A 72 -15.84 -10.06 -5.45
C ARG A 72 -15.68 -8.96 -4.42
N MET A 73 -14.92 -7.92 -4.77
CA MET A 73 -14.72 -6.74 -3.94
C MET A 73 -15.49 -5.55 -4.51
N MET A 74 -16.12 -4.79 -3.63
CA MET A 74 -16.87 -3.58 -3.93
C MET A 74 -16.40 -2.47 -2.99
N SER A 75 -16.18 -1.27 -3.51
CA SER A 75 -16.01 -0.07 -2.68
C SER A 75 -17.36 0.47 -2.24
N ILE A 76 -17.35 1.12 -1.09
CA ILE A 76 -18.38 2.08 -0.70
C ILE A 76 -17.71 3.46 -0.66
N PRO A 77 -18.37 4.53 -1.15
CA PRO A 77 -17.79 5.86 -1.21
C PRO A 77 -17.73 6.55 0.16
N ASP A 78 -18.48 6.04 1.15
CA ASP A 78 -18.58 6.64 2.47
C ASP A 78 -17.33 6.42 3.33
N VAL A 79 -16.95 7.45 4.08
CA VAL A 79 -15.88 7.37 5.07
C VAL A 79 -16.39 6.65 6.32
N MET A 80 -16.17 5.33 6.35
CA MET A 80 -16.67 4.46 7.43
C MET A 80 -15.61 4.10 8.48
N TYR A 81 -14.37 4.56 8.31
CA TYR A 81 -13.27 4.14 9.18
C TYR A 81 -12.25 5.26 9.42
N PHE A 82 -12.09 5.64 10.70
CA PHE A 82 -11.05 6.58 11.12
C PHE A 82 -9.78 5.84 11.55
N TYR A 83 -8.71 6.01 10.79
CA TYR A 83 -7.43 5.37 11.06
C TYR A 83 -6.50 6.27 11.89
N ARG A 84 -6.00 5.78 13.03
CA ARG A 84 -4.98 6.47 13.83
C ARG A 84 -3.58 6.17 13.30
N LYS A 85 -2.85 7.23 12.97
CA LYS A 85 -1.43 7.17 12.61
C LYS A 85 -0.58 7.82 13.70
N HIS A 86 0.48 7.14 14.15
CA HIS A 86 1.43 7.66 15.13
C HIS A 86 2.87 7.23 14.80
N GLY A 87 3.85 7.78 15.53
CA GLY A 87 5.28 7.57 15.24
C GLY A 87 5.76 6.12 15.35
N GLN A 88 5.01 5.26 16.05
CA GLN A 88 5.29 3.82 16.18
C GLN A 88 4.46 2.95 15.23
N SER A 89 3.63 3.55 14.35
CA SER A 89 2.89 2.76 13.37
C SER A 89 3.85 2.08 12.40
N ILE A 90 3.76 0.74 12.34
CA ILE A 90 4.66 -0.13 11.58
C ILE A 90 4.68 0.19 10.08
N SER A 91 3.56 0.67 9.53
CA SER A 91 3.43 1.01 8.11
C SER A 91 4.36 2.15 7.64
N HIS A 92 5.03 2.87 8.56
CA HIS A 92 6.01 3.92 8.22
C HIS A 92 7.44 3.44 8.07
N ARG A 93 7.76 2.23 8.53
CA ARG A 93 9.10 1.67 8.49
C ARG A 93 9.09 0.40 7.67
N LEU A 94 9.41 0.56 6.39
CA LEU A 94 9.62 -0.57 5.49
C LEU A 94 11.10 -0.96 5.62
N ASP A 95 11.39 -1.95 6.46
CA ASP A 95 12.75 -2.47 6.63
C ASP A 95 13.11 -3.50 5.54
N ALA A 96 14.38 -3.88 5.48
CA ALA A 96 14.89 -4.83 4.49
C ALA A 96 14.19 -6.20 4.59
N ILE A 97 13.94 -6.68 5.80
CA ILE A 97 13.25 -7.96 6.05
C ILE A 97 11.84 -7.94 5.45
N SER A 98 11.10 -6.86 5.69
CA SER A 98 9.76 -6.69 5.15
C SER A 98 9.75 -6.57 3.63
N LEU A 99 10.73 -5.87 3.05
CA LEU A 99 10.90 -5.76 1.61
C LEU A 99 11.19 -7.11 0.95
N ASP A 100 12.03 -7.93 1.57
CA ASP A 100 12.35 -9.26 1.07
C ASP A 100 11.13 -10.20 1.15
N ALA A 101 10.37 -10.17 2.26
CA ALA A 101 9.13 -10.93 2.39
C ALA A 101 8.08 -10.53 1.34
N LEU A 102 7.96 -9.23 1.05
CA LEU A 102 7.10 -8.71 -0.02
C LEU A 102 7.55 -9.18 -1.41
N ALA A 103 8.86 -9.15 -1.68
CA ALA A 103 9.41 -9.59 -2.95
C ALA A 103 9.22 -11.11 -3.14
N HIS A 104 9.43 -11.90 -2.08
CA HIS A 104 9.19 -13.34 -2.09
C HIS A 104 7.72 -13.65 -2.42
N THR A 105 6.78 -13.05 -1.67
CA THR A 105 5.33 -13.25 -1.88
C THR A 105 4.89 -12.82 -3.27
N ALA A 106 5.41 -11.70 -3.79
CA ALA A 106 5.11 -11.25 -5.15
C ALA A 106 5.64 -12.21 -6.23
N ASN A 107 6.78 -12.87 -6.01
CA ASN A 107 7.29 -13.90 -6.91
C ASN A 107 6.42 -15.17 -6.86
N GLU A 108 6.02 -15.62 -5.67
CA GLU A 108 5.11 -16.76 -5.52
C GLU A 108 3.79 -16.52 -6.26
N ALA A 109 3.22 -15.32 -6.13
CA ALA A 109 2.00 -14.95 -6.85
C ALA A 109 2.16 -15.01 -8.38
N LEU A 110 3.33 -14.65 -8.92
CA LEU A 110 3.62 -14.75 -10.37
C LEU A 110 3.77 -16.19 -10.87
N ARG A 111 4.10 -17.14 -9.99
CA ARG A 111 4.21 -18.56 -10.34
C ARG A 111 2.84 -19.24 -10.42
N GLN A 112 1.83 -18.65 -9.79
CA GLN A 112 0.47 -19.18 -9.86
C GLN A 112 -0.10 -18.96 -11.27
N PRO A 113 -0.70 -19.99 -11.90
CA PRO A 113 -1.38 -19.82 -13.17
C PRO A 113 -2.51 -18.79 -13.04
N ASN A 114 -2.54 -17.79 -13.93
CA ASN A 114 -3.64 -16.85 -14.00
C ASN A 114 -4.17 -16.78 -15.44
N PRO A 115 -5.48 -17.04 -15.67
CA PRO A 115 -6.05 -17.02 -17.01
C PRO A 115 -6.16 -15.60 -17.60
N HIS A 116 -6.03 -14.55 -16.79
CA HIS A 116 -6.21 -13.17 -17.20
C HIS A 116 -4.87 -12.44 -17.35
N ALA A 117 -4.50 -12.12 -18.60
CA ALA A 117 -3.24 -11.45 -18.93
C ALA A 117 -3.04 -10.11 -18.19
N GLU A 118 -4.12 -9.36 -17.94
CA GLU A 118 -4.09 -8.10 -17.21
C GLU A 118 -3.71 -8.25 -15.73
N VAL A 119 -4.08 -9.37 -15.10
CA VAL A 119 -3.74 -9.67 -13.72
C VAL A 119 -2.27 -10.07 -13.64
N THR A 120 -1.80 -10.92 -14.56
CA THR A 120 -0.39 -11.25 -14.69
C THR A 120 0.47 -9.99 -14.89
N ALA A 121 0.06 -9.09 -15.79
CA ALA A 121 0.74 -7.82 -16.01
C ALA A 121 0.77 -6.95 -14.75
N ALA A 122 -0.32 -6.92 -13.98
CA ALA A 122 -0.39 -6.20 -12.71
C ALA A 122 0.59 -6.77 -11.67
N HIS A 123 0.69 -8.11 -11.55
CA HIS A 123 1.68 -8.75 -10.68
C HIS A 123 3.12 -8.47 -11.10
N VAL A 124 3.43 -8.49 -12.40
CA VAL A 124 4.76 -8.14 -12.92
C VAL A 124 5.10 -6.70 -12.56
N ALA A 125 4.18 -5.76 -12.77
CA ALA A 125 4.36 -4.37 -12.38
C ALA A 125 4.55 -4.22 -10.86
N ARG A 126 3.82 -5.00 -10.06
CA ARG A 126 3.93 -5.00 -8.60
C ARG A 126 5.31 -5.42 -8.15
N LEU A 127 5.80 -6.54 -8.67
CA LEU A 127 7.14 -7.05 -8.35
C LEU A 127 8.21 -6.01 -8.71
N LYS A 128 8.15 -5.42 -9.91
CA LYS A 128 9.07 -4.34 -10.31
C LYS A 128 9.02 -3.15 -9.35
N SER A 129 7.83 -2.77 -8.89
CA SER A 129 7.68 -1.67 -7.91
C SER A 129 8.35 -2.00 -6.57
N ILE A 130 8.27 -3.25 -6.12
CA ILE A 130 8.89 -3.72 -4.87
C ILE A 130 10.41 -3.78 -5.02
N GLN A 131 10.91 -4.35 -6.11
CA GLN A 131 12.35 -4.39 -6.41
C GLN A 131 12.96 -2.99 -6.46
N ARG A 132 12.28 -2.04 -7.11
CA ARG A 132 12.68 -0.63 -7.09
C ARG A 132 12.69 -0.05 -5.68
N ALA A 133 11.72 -0.42 -4.83
CA ALA A 133 11.68 0.02 -3.44
C ALA A 133 12.84 -0.55 -2.61
N VAL A 134 13.26 -1.79 -2.87
CA VAL A 134 14.46 -2.39 -2.27
C VAL A 134 15.70 -1.57 -2.62
N VAL A 135 15.90 -1.27 -3.91
CA VAL A 135 17.07 -0.48 -4.33
C VAL A 135 17.01 0.93 -3.74
N PHE A 136 15.84 1.55 -3.71
CA PHE A 136 15.66 2.86 -3.07
C PHE A 136 16.09 2.85 -1.59
N ASP A 137 15.67 1.84 -0.82
CA ASP A 137 16.06 1.75 0.60
C ASP A 137 17.57 1.59 0.77
N LYS A 138 18.21 0.76 -0.08
CA LYS A 138 19.68 0.60 -0.10
C LYS A 138 20.39 1.92 -0.42
N VAL A 139 19.91 2.65 -1.43
CA VAL A 139 20.45 3.99 -1.78
C VAL A 139 20.31 4.95 -0.60
N MET A 140 19.14 5.02 0.03
CA MET A 140 18.91 5.89 1.19
C MET A 140 19.79 5.51 2.38
N THR A 141 20.08 4.23 2.58
CA THR A 141 20.99 3.73 3.62
C THR A 141 22.44 4.13 3.33
N ALA A 142 22.93 3.92 2.11
CA ALA A 142 24.28 4.34 1.70
C ALA A 142 24.48 5.87 1.86
N LEU A 143 23.49 6.67 1.43
CA LEU A 143 23.53 8.12 1.60
C LEU A 143 23.56 8.55 3.08
N LYS A 144 22.81 7.88 3.96
CA LYS A 144 22.87 8.13 5.41
C LYS A 144 24.23 7.80 6.00
N GLN A 145 24.91 6.79 5.44
CA GLN A 145 26.26 6.37 5.83
C GLN A 145 27.38 7.19 5.14
N LYS A 146 27.03 8.22 4.34
CA LYS A 146 27.96 9.05 3.55
C LYS A 146 28.70 8.28 2.44
N ASP A 147 28.25 7.09 2.08
CA ASP A 147 28.79 6.32 0.96
C ASP A 147 28.13 6.76 -0.36
N VAL A 148 28.67 7.83 -0.95
CA VAL A 148 28.16 8.41 -2.20
C VAL A 148 28.45 7.51 -3.40
N LEU A 149 29.60 6.84 -3.41
CA LEU A 149 30.00 5.97 -4.51
C LEU A 149 29.11 4.71 -4.56
N GLY A 150 28.86 4.09 -3.42
CA GLY A 150 27.94 2.96 -3.31
C GLY A 150 26.51 3.33 -3.69
N ALA A 151 26.03 4.51 -3.25
CA ALA A 151 24.74 5.04 -3.67
C ALA A 151 24.65 5.24 -5.20
N ALA A 152 25.68 5.84 -5.82
CA ALA A 152 25.73 6.05 -7.27
C ALA A 152 25.75 4.73 -8.05
N LYS A 153 26.51 3.72 -7.58
CA LYS A 153 26.54 2.38 -8.16
C LYS A 153 25.16 1.73 -8.14
N LEU A 154 24.46 1.80 -7.00
CA LEU A 154 23.10 1.27 -6.86
C LEU A 154 22.10 1.96 -7.79
N VAL A 155 22.17 3.29 -7.92
CA VAL A 155 21.35 4.04 -8.89
C VAL A 155 21.66 3.60 -10.32
N GLY A 156 22.92 3.35 -10.65
CA GLY A 156 23.32 2.81 -11.95
C GLY A 156 22.70 1.43 -12.27
N THR A 157 22.49 0.58 -11.26
CA THR A 157 21.83 -0.73 -11.46
C THR A 157 20.33 -0.64 -11.66
N GLU A 158 19.67 0.39 -11.11
CA GLU A 158 18.22 0.58 -11.22
C GLU A 158 17.88 2.07 -11.37
N PRO A 159 18.03 2.65 -12.58
CA PRO A 159 17.83 4.07 -12.80
C PRO A 159 16.40 4.55 -12.51
N SER A 160 15.41 3.65 -12.51
CA SER A 160 14.02 4.02 -12.21
C SER A 160 13.80 4.47 -10.77
N VAL A 161 14.82 4.34 -9.90
CA VAL A 161 14.84 4.87 -8.53
C VAL A 161 14.97 6.39 -8.46
N ILE A 162 15.55 7.03 -9.47
CA ILE A 162 15.88 8.47 -9.46
C ILE A 162 14.65 9.34 -9.14
N PRO A 163 13.46 9.13 -9.75
CA PRO A 163 12.26 9.90 -9.42
C PRO A 163 11.77 9.74 -7.97
N LEU A 164 12.22 8.72 -7.23
CA LEU A 164 11.87 8.52 -5.82
C LEU A 164 12.73 9.38 -4.88
N LEU A 165 13.93 9.78 -5.30
CA LEU A 165 14.85 10.59 -4.48
C LEU A 165 14.30 11.97 -4.13
N ARG A 166 13.30 12.48 -4.87
CA ARG A 166 12.58 13.72 -4.54
C ARG A 166 11.71 13.59 -3.28
N MET A 167 11.25 12.38 -2.94
CA MET A 167 10.33 12.14 -1.81
C MET A 167 10.87 12.65 -0.47
N PRO A 168 12.11 12.33 -0.03
CA PRO A 168 12.64 12.85 1.23
C PRO A 168 12.86 14.37 1.23
N VAL A 169 13.08 14.99 0.06
CA VAL A 169 13.20 16.45 -0.07
C VAL A 169 11.83 17.10 0.11
N ILE A 170 10.83 16.64 -0.63
CA ILE A 170 9.45 17.11 -0.55
C ILE A 170 8.91 16.94 0.88
N SER A 171 9.16 15.79 1.53
CA SER A 171 8.76 15.54 2.92
C SER A 171 9.36 16.54 3.91
N ARG A 172 10.59 17.04 3.68
CA ARG A 172 11.21 18.06 4.54
C ARG A 172 10.59 19.44 4.30
N ILE A 173 10.33 19.78 3.04
CA ILE A 173 9.66 21.04 2.67
C ILE A 173 8.26 21.07 3.28
N GLN A 174 7.45 20.04 3.04
CA GLN A 174 6.07 19.94 3.54
C GLN A 174 5.98 19.96 5.08
N ARG A 175 6.99 19.45 5.78
CA ARG A 175 7.04 19.56 7.25
C ARG A 175 7.22 21.00 7.75
N ARG A 176 7.81 21.88 6.94
CA ARG A 176 8.01 23.29 7.27
C ARG A 176 6.90 24.18 6.74
N THR A 177 6.42 23.92 5.53
CA THR A 177 5.46 24.78 4.82
C THR A 177 4.01 24.30 4.90
N GLY A 178 3.78 23.13 5.51
CA GLY A 178 2.51 22.41 5.37
C GLY A 178 2.41 21.65 4.03
N ASN A 179 1.44 20.73 3.94
CA ASN A 179 1.14 20.03 2.69
C ASN A 179 0.04 20.80 1.93
N PRO A 180 0.34 21.49 0.82
CA PRO A 180 -0.65 22.29 0.09
C PRO A 180 -1.73 21.45 -0.59
N LEU A 181 -1.52 20.13 -0.69
CA LEU A 181 -2.50 19.19 -1.24
C LEU A 181 -3.34 18.50 -0.14
N ALA A 182 -3.12 18.84 1.14
CA ALA A 182 -3.98 18.35 2.20
C ALA A 182 -5.37 18.93 2.00
N ARG A 183 -6.36 18.04 1.83
CA ARG A 183 -7.77 18.40 1.84
C ARG A 183 -8.30 18.11 3.23
N TYR A 184 -8.91 19.11 3.83
CA TYR A 184 -9.58 19.01 5.10
C TYR A 184 -11.08 19.02 4.80
N GLU A 185 -11.77 17.96 5.21
CA GLU A 185 -13.23 17.89 5.14
C GLU A 185 -13.74 18.19 6.55
N THR A 186 -14.15 19.44 6.76
CA THR A 186 -14.52 19.97 8.09
C THR A 186 -15.57 19.11 8.77
N ASP A 187 -16.54 18.58 8.03
CA ASP A 187 -17.59 17.71 8.55
C ASP A 187 -17.02 16.40 9.15
N LEU A 188 -16.02 15.80 8.49
CA LEU A 188 -15.35 14.61 9.01
C LEU A 188 -14.49 14.91 10.25
N GLU A 189 -13.93 16.11 10.35
CA GLU A 189 -13.19 16.53 11.54
C GLU A 189 -14.11 16.72 12.75
N VAL A 190 -15.31 17.26 12.54
CA VAL A 190 -16.35 17.37 13.57
C VAL A 190 -16.79 15.97 14.01
N GLN A 191 -17.16 15.09 13.07
CA GLN A 191 -17.54 13.71 13.40
C GLN A 191 -16.44 12.96 14.15
N LEU A 192 -15.17 13.11 13.74
CA LEU A 192 -14.05 12.51 14.46
C LEU A 192 -13.90 13.05 15.88
N SER A 193 -14.16 14.34 16.08
CA SER A 193 -14.08 14.98 17.40
C SER A 193 -15.21 14.49 18.32
N GLU A 194 -16.42 14.34 17.81
CA GLU A 194 -17.56 13.76 18.53
C GLU A 194 -17.28 12.30 18.91
N LEU A 195 -16.80 11.48 17.98
CA LEU A 195 -16.42 10.09 18.25
C LEU A 195 -15.33 9.99 19.32
N ARG A 196 -14.34 10.89 19.30
CA ARG A 196 -13.32 10.93 20.36
C ARG A 196 -13.93 11.27 21.72
N ALA A 197 -14.86 12.23 21.78
CA ALA A 197 -15.53 12.59 23.03
C ALA A 197 -16.29 11.39 23.63
N LEU A 198 -17.00 10.61 22.81
CA LEU A 198 -17.69 9.40 23.24
C LEU A 198 -16.75 8.34 23.82
N CYS A 199 -15.59 8.13 23.19
CA CYS A 199 -14.56 7.20 23.68
C CYS A 199 -13.93 7.65 25.00
N HIS A 200 -13.85 8.95 25.28
CA HIS A 200 -13.30 9.48 26.54
C HIS A 200 -14.29 9.44 27.72
N ILE A 201 -15.59 9.35 27.46
CA ILE A 201 -16.63 9.20 28.50
C ILE A 201 -16.77 7.73 28.95
N SER A 202 -16.23 6.79 28.17
CA SER A 202 -16.37 5.34 28.38
C SER A 202 -15.14 4.66 29.00
N ALA A 203 -14.18 5.44 29.52
CA ALA A 203 -12.93 4.99 30.16
C ALA A 203 -12.81 5.57 31.57
#